data_AF-A0A927SNU8-F1
#
_entry.id   AF-A0A927SNU8-F1
#
_cell.length_a   1.000
_cell.length_b   1.000
_cell.length_c   1.000
_cell.angle_alpha   90.00
_cell.angle_beta   90.00
_cell.angle_gamma   90.00
#
_symmetry.space_group_name_H-M   'P 1'
#
loop_
_entity.id
_entity.type
_entity.pdbx_description
1 polymer ?
#
loop_
_entity_poly.entity_id
_entity_poly.type
_entity_poly.pdbx_seq_one_letter_code
_entity_poly.pdbx_strand_id
1 'polypeptide(L)' 'MPNFTLTDSIFEAAAEQFATPFHLYDEAGLRRNARDLNAAFSWCPDFKEYFAVKALPYPAILRILKEEG' A
#
# COMPACT_ATOMS: atom_id res chain seq x y z
N MET A 1 13.62 6.91 7.51
CA MET A 1 12.75 8.11 7.69
C MET A 1 11.38 7.60 8.10
N PRO A 2 10.75 8.13 9.15
CA PRO A 2 9.38 7.74 9.46
C PRO A 2 8.48 8.16 8.30
N ASN A 3 7.72 7.21 7.77
CA ASN A 3 6.98 7.36 6.52
C ASN A 3 5.65 8.03 6.83
N PHE A 4 5.62 9.36 6.84
CA PHE A 4 4.43 10.16 7.17
C PHE A 4 3.77 10.73 5.92
N THR A 5 3.19 9.87 5.09
CA THR A 5 2.25 10.32 4.04
C THR A 5 0.97 10.90 4.66
N LEU A 6 0.71 10.58 5.93
CA LEU A 6 -0.51 10.92 6.67
C LEU A 6 -0.18 11.85 7.86
N THR A 7 -1.13 12.69 8.25
CA THR A 7 -1.01 13.61 9.38
C THR A 7 -1.22 12.89 10.72
N ASP A 8 -0.60 13.41 11.79
CA ASP A 8 -0.70 12.87 13.16
C ASP A 8 -2.15 12.71 13.64
N SER A 9 -3.03 13.63 13.25
CA SER A 9 -4.47 13.60 13.55
C SER A 9 -5.17 12.30 13.14
N ILE A 10 -4.71 11.64 12.07
CA ILE A 10 -5.30 10.37 11.60
C ILE A 10 -4.96 9.24 12.57
N PHE A 11 -3.74 9.24 13.12
CA PHE A 11 -3.30 8.23 14.08
C PHE A 11 -4.01 8.40 15.42
N GLU A 12 -4.17 9.65 15.89
CA GLU A 12 -4.93 9.98 17.10
C GLU A 12 -6.38 9.52 16.99
N ALA A 13 -7.07 9.88 15.90
CA ALA A 13 -8.46 9.46 15.67
C ALA A 13 -8.61 7.93 15.58
N ALA A 14 -7.65 7.24 14.95
CA ALA A 14 -7.68 5.78 14.87
C ALA A 14 -7.46 5.12 16.25
N ALA A 15 -6.60 5.69 17.10
CA ALA A 15 -6.36 5.17 18.46
C ALA A 15 -7.54 5.41 19.41
N GLU A 16 -8.31 6.48 19.19
CA GLU A 16 -9.56 6.71 19.92
C GLU A 16 -10.66 5.74 19.49
N GLN A 17 -10.73 5.39 18.21
CA GLN A 17 -11.76 4.51 17.65
C GLN A 17 -11.45 3.02 17.79
N PHE A 18 -10.18 2.63 17.70
CA PHE A 18 -9.74 1.23 17.67
C PHE A 18 -8.71 0.96 18.77
N ALA A 19 -8.95 -0.10 19.56
CA ALA A 19 -8.02 -0.51 20.60
C ALA A 19 -6.65 -0.91 20.02
N THR A 20 -5.58 -0.39 20.61
CA THR A 20 -4.20 -0.69 20.21
C THR A 20 -3.76 -2.08 20.70
N PRO A 21 -2.89 -2.79 19.97
CA PRO A 21 -2.19 -2.37 18.75
C PRO A 21 -2.97 -2.68 17.46
N PHE A 22 -2.81 -1.83 16.45
CA PHE A 22 -3.33 -2.05 15.09
C PHE A 22 -2.32 -1.60 14.03
N HIS A 23 -2.53 -2.04 12.80
CA HIS A 23 -1.83 -1.55 11.62
C HIS A 23 -2.74 -0.62 10.82
N LEU A 24 -2.21 0.52 10.38
CA LEU A 24 -2.89 1.46 9.49
C LEU A 24 -2.21 1.40 8.11
N TYR A 25 -2.99 1.13 7.07
CA TYR A 25 -2.51 1.07 5.69
C TYR A 25 -3.16 2.19 4.87
N ASP A 26 -2.35 2.92 4.09
CA ASP A 26 -2.82 3.95 3.15
C ASP A 26 -3.03 3.34 1.77
N GLU A 27 -4.30 3.17 1.36
CA GLU A 27 -4.66 2.65 0.03
C GLU A 27 -4.12 3.53 -1.10
N ALA A 28 -4.17 4.86 -0.96
CA ALA A 28 -3.70 5.77 -2.00
C ALA A 28 -2.18 5.62 -2.19
N GLY A 29 -1.44 5.46 -1.09
CA GLY A 29 -0.01 5.14 -1.12
C GLY A 29 0.29 3.80 -1.78
N LEU A 30 -0.48 2.75 -1.47
CA LEU A 30 -0.31 1.43 -2.09
C LEU A 30 -0.51 1.48 -3.61
N ARG A 31 -1.61 2.09 -4.07
CA ARG A 31 -1.91 2.22 -5.50
C ARG A 31 -0.88 3.06 -6.23
N ARG A 32 -0.45 4.18 -5.64
CA ARG A 32 0.60 5.04 -6.21
C ARG A 32 1.89 4.25 -6.42
N ASN A 33 2.35 3.51 -5.41
CA ASN A 33 3.59 2.73 -5.51
C ASN A 33 3.51 1.66 -6.60
N ALA A 34 2.37 0.97 -6.75
CA ALA A 34 2.15 -0.01 -7.82
C ALA A 34 2.24 0.65 -9.22
N ARG A 35 1.58 1.80 -9.40
CA ARG A 35 1.62 2.57 -10.64
C ARG A 35 3.02 3.10 -10.97
N ASP A 36 3.72 3.64 -9.97
CA ASP A 36 5.07 4.17 -10.13
C ASP A 36 6.05 3.07 -10.56
N LEU A 37 5.92 1.86 -10.00
CA LEU A 37 6.71 0.70 -10.40
C LEU A 37 6.42 0.28 -11.84
N ASN A 38 5.15 0.14 -12.21
CA ASN A 38 4.77 -0.18 -13.59
C ASN A 38 5.25 0.89 -14.58
N ALA A 39 5.14 2.18 -14.23
CA ALA A 39 5.64 3.28 -15.05
C ALA A 39 7.17 3.23 -15.24
N ALA A 40 7.93 2.89 -14.18
CA ALA A 40 9.39 2.76 -14.24
C ALA A 40 9.86 1.65 -15.19
N PHE A 41 9.05 0.59 -15.37
CA PHE A 41 9.34 -0.53 -16.28
C PHE A 41 8.58 -0.45 -17.61
N SER A 42 7.89 0.66 -17.91
CA SER A 42 7.11 0.84 -19.14
C SER A 42 7.90 0.66 -20.45
N TRP A 43 9.24 0.75 -20.40
CA TRP A 43 10.12 0.49 -21.53
C TRP A 43 10.31 -1.01 -21.85
N CYS A 44 9.92 -1.91 -20.95
CA CYS A 44 10.03 -3.35 -21.10
C CYS A 44 8.63 -3.96 -21.36
N PRO A 45 8.29 -4.32 -22.61
CA PRO A 45 6.93 -4.74 -22.98
C PRO A 45 6.48 -6.05 -22.33
N ASP A 46 7.43 -6.92 -21.96
CA ASP A 46 7.16 -8.21 -21.31
C ASP A 46 7.25 -8.13 -19.78
N PHE A 47 7.47 -6.94 -19.21
CA PHE A 47 7.51 -6.79 -17.77
C PHE A 47 6.13 -7.02 -17.17
N LYS A 48 6.09 -7.81 -16.10
CA LYS A 48 4.91 -8.01 -15.28
C LYS A 48 5.31 -7.97 -13.81
N GLU A 49 4.65 -7.10 -13.07
CA GLU A 49 4.80 -7.01 -11.63
C GLU A 49 4.14 -8.23 -10.97
N TYR A 50 4.84 -8.84 -10.02
CA TYR A 50 4.31 -9.91 -9.19
C TYR A 50 4.55 -9.54 -7.74
N PHE A 51 3.49 -9.06 -7.09
CA PHE A 51 3.58 -8.69 -5.69
C PHE A 51 4.05 -9.85 -4.81
N ALA A 52 5.10 -9.60 -4.01
CA ALA A 52 5.66 -10.59 -3.09
C ALA A 52 4.76 -10.76 -1.85
N VAL A 53 3.75 -11.64 -1.95
CA VAL A 53 2.71 -11.88 -0.92
C VAL A 53 3.28 -12.09 0.49
N LYS A 54 4.47 -12.69 0.63
CA LYS A 54 5.16 -12.85 1.92
C LYS A 54 5.41 -11.55 2.68
N ALA A 55 5.44 -10.41 1.99
CA ALA A 55 5.61 -9.11 2.61
C ALA A 55 4.33 -8.60 3.29
N LEU A 56 3.16 -8.86 2.70
CA LEU A 56 1.87 -8.39 3.22
C LEU A 56 0.72 -9.26 2.69
N PRO A 57 0.40 -10.39 3.36
CA PRO A 57 -0.56 -11.37 2.85
C PRO A 57 -2.03 -11.02 3.13
N TYR A 58 -2.34 -9.77 3.51
CA TYR A 58 -3.70 -9.39 3.90
C TYR A 58 -4.64 -9.36 2.69
N PRO A 59 -5.76 -10.12 2.69
CA PRO A 59 -6.59 -10.29 1.50
C PRO A 59 -7.13 -9.00 0.88
N ALA A 60 -7.47 -7.98 1.68
CA ALA A 60 -7.97 -6.72 1.12
C ALA A 60 -6.86 -5.95 0.37
N ILE A 61 -5.62 -6.00 0.88
CA ILE A 61 -4.47 -5.36 0.22
C ILE A 61 -4.10 -6.11 -1.06
N LEU A 62 -4.13 -7.44 -1.02
CA LEU A 62 -3.92 -8.26 -2.23
C LEU A 62 -4.98 -7.97 -3.31
N ARG A 63 -6.23 -7.70 -2.92
CA ARG A 63 -7.28 -7.27 -3.86
C ARG A 63 -6.95 -5.92 -4.48
N ILE A 64 -6.58 -4.92 -3.67
CA ILE A 64 -6.18 -3.60 -4.13
C ILE A 64 -5.01 -3.68 -5.12
N LEU A 65 -3.95 -4.42 -4.78
CA LEU A 65 -2.77 -4.54 -5.62
C LEU A 65 -3.06 -5.30 -6.93
N LYS A 66 -3.92 -6.32 -6.87
CA LYS A 66 -4.38 -7.05 -8.06
C LYS A 66 -5.20 -6.17 -9.02
N GLU A 67 -5.87 -5.14 -8.52
CA GLU A 67 -6.60 -4.16 -9.36
C GLU A 67 -5.66 -3.22 -10.11
N GLU A 68 -4.40 -3.05 -9.68
CA GLU A 68 -3.42 -2.15 -10.30
C GLU A 68 -2.60 -2.79 -11.44
N GLY A 69 -2.75 -4.10 -11.69
CA GLY A 69 -2.21 -4.80 -12.86
C GLY A 69 -1.26 -5.93 -12.53
#